data_AF-A0A7S3LMC1-F1
#
_entry.id   AF-A0A7S3LMC1-F1
#
_cell.length_a   1.000
_cell.length_b   1.000
_cell.length_c   1.000
_cell.angle_alpha   90.00
_cell.angle_beta   90.00
_cell.angle_gamma   90.00
#
_symmetry.space_group_name_H-M   'P 1'
#
loop_
_entity.id
_entity.type
_entity.pdbx_description
1 polymer ?
#
loop_
_entity_poly.entity_id
_entity_poly.type
_entity_poly.pdbx_seq_one_letter_code
_entity_poly.pdbx_strand_id
1 'polypeptide(L)'
;MTKMPLWMARYGPHVDWQQNARFVIDGKFHTSSGVAAGTDLALEIIARRVSQNFADVVARRAEFVRIKAPENDPFAADVPPKTFFRRAVVAISGVATDAIFNVGFKLGFRMKTSHFLKNII
;
A
#
# COMPACT_ATOMS: atom_id res chain seq x y z
N MET A 1 20.88 15.00 -6.39
CA MET A 1 19.96 15.12 -5.24
C MET A 1 18.58 15.48 -5.80
N THR A 2 17.88 14.50 -6.35
CA THR A 2 16.82 14.67 -7.37
C THR A 2 15.93 13.43 -7.32
N LYS A 3 14.61 13.44 -7.32
CA LYS A 3 13.55 14.47 -7.31
C LYS A 3 12.34 13.75 -6.74
N MET A 4 11.75 14.23 -5.66
CA MET A 4 10.45 13.76 -5.21
C MET A 4 9.37 14.64 -5.83
N PRO A 5 8.37 14.09 -6.55
CA PRO A 5 7.23 14.86 -7.04
C PRO A 5 6.08 14.73 -6.05
N LEU A 6 6.28 15.04 -4.77
CA LEU A 6 5.13 15.09 -3.85
C LEU A 6 4.51 16.47 -3.97
N TRP A 7 3.44 16.52 -4.76
CA TRP A 7 2.43 17.58 -4.64
C TRP A 7 1.98 17.79 -3.19
N MET A 8 2.18 16.81 -2.30
CA MET A 8 2.03 16.94 -0.85
C MET A 8 3.06 17.87 -0.19
N ALA A 9 4.32 17.85 -0.63
CA ALA A 9 5.40 18.62 0.00
C ALA A 9 5.14 20.13 -0.07
N ARG A 10 4.34 20.59 -1.04
CA ARG A 10 3.89 21.99 -1.12
C ARG A 10 3.06 22.44 0.10
N TYR A 11 2.39 21.50 0.78
CA TYR A 11 1.59 21.80 1.97
C TYR A 11 2.39 21.75 3.26
N GLY A 12 3.64 21.28 3.20
CA GLY A 12 4.55 21.20 4.36
C GLY A 12 5.98 21.53 3.94
N PRO A 13 6.27 22.80 3.59
CA PRO A 13 7.58 23.21 3.10
C PRO A 13 8.69 23.11 4.15
N HIS A 14 8.32 23.06 5.44
CA HIS A 14 9.24 22.93 6.57
C HIS A 14 9.26 21.52 7.17
N VAL A 15 8.56 20.56 6.56
CA VAL A 15 8.57 19.16 6.99
C VAL A 15 9.79 18.47 6.39
N ASP A 16 10.52 17.72 7.21
CA ASP A 16 11.58 16.83 6.74
C ASP A 16 10.96 15.55 6.15
N TRP A 17 10.76 15.54 4.83
CA TRP A 17 10.06 14.46 4.16
C TRP A 17 10.94 13.21 3.97
N GLN A 18 10.55 12.11 4.61
CA GLN A 18 11.23 10.81 4.49
C GLN A 18 10.65 10.00 3.31
N GLN A 19 11.22 10.18 2.11
CA GLN A 19 10.67 9.62 0.87
C GLN A 19 10.56 8.08 0.85
N ASN A 20 11.55 7.40 1.42
CA ASN A 20 11.63 5.94 1.38
C ASN A 20 11.01 5.28 2.62
N ALA A 21 10.58 6.07 3.60
CA ALA A 21 10.02 5.53 4.83
C ALA A 21 8.64 4.93 4.56
N ARG A 22 8.43 3.73 5.10
CA ARG A 22 7.13 3.07 5.19
C ARG A 22 6.26 3.82 6.20
N PHE A 23 6.81 4.10 7.38
CA PHE A 23 6.18 4.96 8.37
C PHE A 23 7.21 5.72 9.19
N VAL A 24 6.79 6.83 9.78
CA VAL A 24 7.62 7.69 10.63
C VAL A 24 6.88 7.93 11.95
N ILE A 25 7.59 7.79 13.06
CA ILE A 25 7.13 8.16 14.40
C ILE A 25 8.05 9.27 14.89
N ASP A 26 7.52 10.48 14.99
CA ASP A 26 8.22 11.66 15.49
C ASP A 26 7.44 12.26 16.67
N GLY A 27 7.87 11.92 17.88
CA GLY A 27 7.20 12.29 19.12
C GLY A 27 5.73 11.85 19.14
N LYS A 28 4.81 12.80 19.02
CA LYS A 28 3.36 12.55 18.98
C LYS A 28 2.81 12.27 17.58
N PHE A 29 3.56 12.57 16.53
CA PHE A 29 3.13 12.42 15.15
C PHE A 29 3.49 11.03 14.63
N HIS A 30 2.52 10.40 13.98
CA HIS A 30 2.63 9.05 13.43
C HIS A 30 2.06 9.11 12.01
N THR A 31 2.91 8.92 11.00
CA THR A 31 2.54 9.05 9.59
C THR A 31 3.00 7.82 8.81
N SER A 32 2.26 7.44 7.78
CA SER A 32 2.59 6.29 6.92
C SER A 32 2.40 6.62 5.45
N SER A 33 3.08 5.88 4.58
CA SER A 33 3.10 6.12 3.14
C SER A 33 1.86 5.61 2.39
N GLY A 34 1.20 4.57 2.91
CA GLY A 34 0.04 3.95 2.26
C GLY A 34 -0.68 2.96 3.18
N VAL A 35 -1.63 2.19 2.62
CA VAL A 35 -2.52 1.31 3.41
C VAL A 35 -1.74 0.22 4.15
N ALA A 36 -0.93 -0.57 3.44
CA ALA A 36 -0.16 -1.64 4.06
C ALA A 36 0.83 -1.09 5.10
N ALA A 37 1.49 0.02 4.78
CA ALA A 37 2.37 0.73 5.70
C ALA A 37 1.65 1.27 6.94
N GLY A 38 0.40 1.71 6.79
CA GLY A 38 -0.46 2.16 7.88
C GLY A 38 -0.83 1.03 8.83
N THR A 39 -1.08 -0.18 8.32
CA THR A 39 -1.29 -1.37 9.15
C THR A 39 -0.03 -1.72 9.95
N ASP A 40 1.15 -1.66 9.32
CA ASP A 40 2.41 -1.87 10.02
C ASP A 40 2.66 -0.84 11.12
N LEU A 41 2.33 0.44 10.86
CA LEU A 41 2.38 1.52 11.85
C LEU A 41 1.41 1.27 13.01
N ALA A 42 0.18 0.82 12.75
CA ALA A 42 -0.78 0.52 13.80
C ALA A 42 -0.27 -0.62 14.70
N LEU A 43 0.31 -1.66 14.12
CA LEU A 43 0.94 -2.76 14.87
C LEU A 43 2.17 -2.28 15.64
N GLU A 44 2.93 -1.31 15.12
CA GLU A 44 4.03 -0.68 15.86
C GLU A 44 3.56 0.15 17.05
N ILE A 45 2.45 0.87 16.91
CA ILE A 45 1.83 1.59 18.03
C ILE A 45 1.38 0.60 19.11
N ILE A 46 0.74 -0.50 18.74
CA ILE A 46 0.38 -1.57 19.69
C ILE A 46 1.64 -2.13 20.38
N ALA A 47 2.70 -2.37 19.62
CA ALA A 47 3.95 -2.91 20.15
C ALA A 47 4.60 -1.97 21.19
N ARG A 48 4.57 -0.66 20.94
CA ARG A 48 5.12 0.39 21.81
C ARG A 48 4.26 0.65 23.05
N ARG A 49 2.93 0.52 22.92
CA ARG A 49 1.98 0.85 24.00
C ARG A 49 1.63 -0.33 24.89
N VAL A 50 1.66 -1.55 24.34
CA VAL A 50 1.25 -2.77 25.04
C VAL A 50 2.43 -3.73 25.16
N SER A 51 2.83 -4.38 24.08
CA SER A 51 4.04 -5.21 23.98
C SER A 51 4.23 -5.74 22.56
N GLN A 52 5.47 -6.10 22.21
CA GLN A 52 5.78 -6.79 20.94
C GLN A 52 4.97 -8.09 20.78
N ASN A 53 4.88 -8.90 21.84
CA ASN A 53 4.15 -10.16 21.82
C ASN A 53 2.67 -9.96 21.49
N PHE A 54 2.04 -8.94 22.08
CA PHE A 54 0.64 -8.66 21.81
C PHE A 54 0.43 -8.16 20.37
N ALA A 55 1.31 -7.30 19.85
CA ALA A 55 1.28 -6.88 18.45
C ALA A 55 1.42 -8.08 17.49
N ASP A 56 2.30 -9.04 17.79
CA ASP A 56 2.47 -10.24 16.98
C ASP A 56 1.24 -11.17 17.07
N VAL A 57 0.56 -11.24 18.22
CA VAL A 57 -0.74 -11.94 18.35
C VAL A 57 -1.81 -11.27 17.50
N VAL A 58 -1.91 -9.94 17.53
CA VAL A 58 -2.88 -9.18 16.71
C VAL A 58 -2.60 -9.39 15.22
N ALA A 59 -1.34 -9.29 14.80
CA ALA A 59 -0.94 -9.55 13.41
C ALA A 59 -1.34 -10.97 12.96
N ARG A 60 -1.04 -11.99 13.79
CA ARG A 60 -1.45 -13.38 13.50
C ARG A 60 -2.96 -13.55 13.40
N ARG A 61 -3.73 -12.94 14.32
CA ARG A 61 -5.20 -13.01 14.30
C ARG A 61 -5.82 -12.28 13.11
N ALA A 62 -5.15 -11.24 12.62
CA ALA A 62 -5.54 -10.52 11.42
C ALA A 62 -5.00 -11.18 10.14
N GLU A 63 -4.29 -12.30 10.24
CA GLU A 63 -3.62 -12.98 9.13
C GLU A 63 -2.69 -12.04 8.34
N PHE A 64 -2.10 -11.06 9.03
CA PHE A 64 -1.31 -10.00 8.42
C PHE A 64 0.19 -10.25 8.61
N VAL A 65 0.92 -10.29 7.50
CA VAL A 65 2.39 -10.36 7.52
C VAL A 65 2.96 -8.97 7.71
N ARG A 66 3.46 -8.73 8.92
CA ARG A 66 3.98 -7.44 9.34
C ARG A 66 5.41 -7.19 8.84
N ILE A 67 5.66 -6.02 8.27
CA ILE A 67 7.02 -5.53 7.97
C ILE A 67 7.47 -4.61 9.10
N LYS A 68 8.54 -5.00 9.81
CA LYS A 68 9.06 -4.27 10.97
C LYS A 68 10.09 -3.18 10.62
N ALA A 69 10.58 -3.12 9.39
CA ALA A 69 11.53 -2.11 8.92
C ALA A 69 10.79 -0.83 8.46
N PRO A 70 10.75 0.25 9.28
CA PRO A 70 10.07 1.49 8.91
C PRO A 70 10.75 2.28 7.79
N GLU A 71 12.04 2.09 7.58
CA GLU A 71 12.88 2.95 6.73
C GLU A 71 12.82 2.62 5.24
N ASN A 72 12.29 1.45 4.87
CA ASN A 72 12.31 0.95 3.51
C ASN A 72 10.91 0.51 3.05
N ASP A 73 10.23 1.38 2.32
CA ASP A 73 9.02 1.06 1.61
C ASP A 73 9.34 0.48 0.22
N PRO A 74 8.95 -0.78 -0.07
CA PRO A 74 9.18 -1.38 -1.38
C PRO A 74 8.52 -0.60 -2.52
N PHE A 75 7.52 0.24 -2.24
CA PHE A 75 6.83 1.06 -3.24
C PHE A 75 7.43 2.46 -3.42
N ALA A 76 8.49 2.82 -2.69
CA ALA A 76 9.12 4.14 -2.79
C ALA A 76 9.69 4.43 -4.19
N ALA A 77 10.17 3.41 -4.89
CA ALA A 77 10.72 3.51 -6.24
C ALA A 77 9.66 3.44 -7.35
N ASP A 78 8.45 2.97 -7.03
CA ASP A 78 7.41 2.58 -8.01
C ASP A 78 6.46 3.72 -8.38
N VAL A 79 6.94 4.97 -8.42
CA VAL A 79 6.16 6.06 -9.01
C VAL A 79 6.47 6.14 -10.51
N PRO A 80 5.68 5.49 -11.39
CA PRO A 80 5.95 5.52 -12.81
C PRO A 80 5.82 6.95 -13.37
N PRO A 81 6.64 7.31 -14.37
CA PRO A 81 6.51 8.59 -15.03
C PRO A 81 5.11 8.76 -15.60
N LYS A 82 4.51 9.94 -15.38
CA LYS A 82 3.20 10.31 -15.95
C LYS A 82 3.33 10.57 -17.45
N THR A 83 3.43 9.51 -18.25
CA THR A 83 3.43 9.60 -19.72
C THR A 83 2.00 9.62 -20.26
N PHE A 84 1.78 10.37 -21.35
CA PHE A 84 0.46 10.49 -22.01
C PHE A 84 -0.11 9.12 -22.39
N PHE A 85 0.71 8.27 -23.02
CA PHE A 85 0.30 6.93 -23.47
C PHE A 85 -0.13 6.02 -22.32
N ARG A 86 0.57 6.04 -21.17
CA ARG A 86 0.16 5.24 -20.00
C ARG A 86 -1.20 5.67 -19.46
N ARG A 87 -1.48 6.98 -19.43
CA ARG A 87 -2.79 7.50 -19.01
C ARG A 87 -3.90 7.05 -19.96
N ALA A 88 -3.65 7.10 -21.26
CA ALA A 88 -4.61 6.65 -22.28
C ALA A 88 -4.88 5.13 -22.14
N VAL A 89 -3.83 4.31 -22.02
CA VAL A 89 -3.97 2.85 -21.87
C VAL A 89 -4.72 2.48 -20.58
N VAL A 90 -4.36 3.08 -19.44
CA VAL A 90 -5.04 2.80 -18.15
C VAL A 90 -6.52 3.21 -18.19
N ALA A 91 -6.86 4.33 -18.83
CA ALA A 91 -8.24 4.77 -18.98
C ALA A 91 -9.05 3.79 -19.84
N ILE A 92 -8.49 3.34 -20.96
CA ILE A 92 -9.13 2.36 -21.85
C ILE A 92 -9.30 1.01 -21.14
N SER A 93 -8.28 0.54 -20.40
CA SER A 93 -8.38 -0.72 -19.66
C SER A 93 -9.43 -0.66 -18.56
N GLY A 94 -9.59 0.48 -17.88
CA GLY A 94 -10.65 0.67 -16.88
C GLY A 94 -12.04 0.51 -17.49
N VAL A 95 -12.31 1.19 -18.62
CA VAL A 95 -13.59 1.09 -19.34
C VAL A 95 -13.87 -0.34 -19.80
N ALA A 96 -12.87 -1.04 -20.34
CA ALA A 96 -13.02 -2.43 -20.77
C ALA A 96 -13.29 -3.38 -19.60
N THR A 97 -12.59 -3.19 -18.48
CA THR A 97 -12.74 -4.00 -17.29
C THR A 97 -14.13 -3.76 -16.67
N ASP A 98 -14.57 -2.51 -16.54
CA ASP A 98 -15.91 -2.18 -16.07
C ASP A 98 -17.01 -2.75 -16.98
N ALA A 99 -16.81 -2.76 -18.30
CA ALA A 99 -17.75 -3.39 -19.23
C ALA A 99 -17.82 -4.91 -19.03
N ILE A 100 -16.66 -5.59 -18.91
CA ILE A 100 -16.58 -7.03 -18.66
C ILE A 100 -17.21 -7.40 -17.32
N PHE A 101 -16.93 -6.64 -16.26
CA PHE A 101 -17.50 -6.88 -14.93
C PHE A 101 -19.01 -6.61 -14.92
N ASN A 102 -19.48 -5.50 -15.49
CA ASN A 102 -20.91 -5.17 -15.51
C ASN A 102 -21.73 -6.14 -16.37
N VAL A 103 -21.19 -6.61 -17.49
CA VAL A 103 -21.86 -7.61 -18.35
C VAL A 103 -21.75 -9.02 -17.74
N GLY A 104 -20.57 -9.39 -17.24
CA GLY A 104 -20.30 -10.70 -16.66
C GLY A 104 -21.12 -11.01 -15.40
N PHE A 105 -21.23 -10.05 -14.46
CA PHE A 105 -22.07 -10.19 -13.26
C PHE A 105 -23.57 -10.14 -13.59
N LYS A 106 -24.01 -9.28 -14.53
CA LYS A 106 -25.42 -9.24 -14.95
C LYS A 106 -25.88 -10.51 -15.68
N LEU A 107 -24.99 -11.21 -16.37
CA LEU A 107 -25.27 -12.48 -17.04
C LEU A 107 -25.06 -13.71 -16.15
N GLY A 108 -24.74 -13.53 -14.87
CA GLY A 108 -24.64 -14.61 -13.89
C GLY A 108 -23.44 -15.55 -14.10
N PHE A 109 -22.40 -15.12 -14.83
CA PHE A 109 -21.19 -15.93 -14.98
C PHE A 109 -20.47 -16.03 -13.63
N ARG A 110 -20.49 -17.22 -13.04
CA ARG A 110 -19.84 -17.52 -11.75
C ARG A 110 -18.33 -17.40 -11.90
N MET A 111 -17.70 -16.58 -11.06
CA MET A 111 -16.25 -16.38 -11.04
C MET A 111 -15.56 -17.74 -10.78
N LYS A 112 -14.90 -18.31 -11.78
CA LYS A 112 -14.03 -19.48 -11.57
C LYS A 112 -12.79 -18.99 -10.85
N THR A 113 -12.70 -19.23 -9.55
CA THR A 113 -11.43 -19.12 -8.82
C THR A 113 -10.48 -20.15 -9.42
N SER A 114 -9.59 -19.74 -10.32
CA SER A 114 -8.52 -20.61 -10.78
C SER A 114 -7.68 -20.98 -9.56
N HIS A 115 -7.59 -22.28 -9.31
CA HIS A 115 -6.82 -22.88 -8.23
C HIS A 115 -5.32 -22.76 -8.56
N PHE A 116 -4.79 -21.53 -8.55
CA PHE A 116 -3.40 -21.20 -8.86
C PHE A 116 -2.56 -21.22 -7.58
N LEU A 117 -2.68 -22.29 -6.80
CA LEU A 117 -1.82 -22.59 -5.65
C LEU A 117 -1.75 -24.12 -5.51
N LYS A 118 -1.05 -24.79 -6.43
CA LYS A 118 -0.65 -26.19 -6.21
C LYS A 118 0.82 -26.52 -6.40
N ASN A 119 1.67 -25.61 -6.89
CA ASN A 119 3.09 -25.94 -7.13
C ASN A 119 4.07 -24.89 -6.56
N ILE A 120 3.93 -24.54 -5.28
CA ILE A 120 5.06 -24.01 -4.48
C ILE A 120 4.91 -24.58 -3.06
N ILE A 121 5.29 -25.85 -2.91
CA ILE A 121 5.90 -26.44 -1.71
C ILE A 121 7.06 -27.28 -2.22
#